data_AF-A0AAD7W1Q8-F1
#
_entry.id   AF-A0AAD7W1Q8-F1
#
_cell.length_a   1.000
_cell.length_b   1.000
_cell.length_c   1.000
_cell.angle_alpha   90.00
_cell.angle_beta   90.00
_cell.angle_gamma   90.00
#
_symmetry.space_group_name_H-M   'P 1'
#
loop_
_entity.id
_entity.type
_entity.pdbx_description
1 polymer ?
#
loop_
_entity_poly.entity_id
_entity_poly.type
_entity_poly.pdbx_seq_one_letter_code
_entity_poly.pdbx_strand_id
1 'polypeptide(L)'
;MADTNPVAIATTQILKFNSVKHKRTRGTTSSTSVRHSVAQETPLPIYTGMMLHAHTRKKELVDRLSHLGLSISYDRVLQLSAQMGNSVCQQFHRERVVCPPKMRGQVFTTAAVDNIDHNPSATTSKDSFHGTAISLIQHPSYTGEGVDRSIIIVGGSEDARSKTVAPLPHYYTDVPPVTSSIKKSPVPAARVASLTRGDFKQQTDEEY
;
A
#
# COMPACT_ATOMS: atom_id res chain seq x y z
N MET A 1 39.84 -18.93 9.85
CA MET A 1 38.54 -18.61 10.50
C MET A 1 37.61 -18.20 9.38
N ALA A 2 36.55 -18.96 9.12
CA ALA A 2 35.66 -18.69 8.00
C ALA A 2 34.75 -17.51 8.34
N ASP A 3 34.73 -16.48 7.49
CA ASP A 3 33.79 -15.37 7.56
C ASP A 3 32.37 -15.89 7.35
N THR A 4 31.70 -16.25 8.45
CA THR A 4 30.30 -16.64 8.41
C THR A 4 29.44 -15.42 8.08
N ASN A 5 28.86 -15.43 6.88
CA ASN A 5 27.96 -14.40 6.39
C ASN A 5 26.83 -14.12 7.42
N PRO A 6 26.67 -12.87 7.91
CA PRO A 6 25.67 -12.53 8.92
C PRO A 6 24.23 -12.85 8.48
N VAL A 7 23.94 -12.82 7.17
CA VAL A 7 22.64 -13.21 6.60
C VAL A 7 22.40 -14.72 6.77
N ALA A 8 23.44 -15.54 6.60
CA ALA A 8 23.33 -16.98 6.77
C ALA A 8 23.07 -17.36 8.23
N ILE A 9 23.71 -16.66 9.18
CA ILE A 9 23.47 -16.85 10.62
C ILE A 9 22.02 -16.47 10.97
N ALA A 10 21.55 -15.30 10.54
CA ALA A 10 20.19 -14.85 10.82
C ALA A 10 19.14 -15.82 10.22
N THR A 11 19.36 -16.27 8.99
CA THR A 11 18.49 -17.25 8.32
C THR A 11 18.49 -18.59 9.07
N THR A 12 19.66 -19.06 9.51
CA THR A 12 19.79 -20.31 10.28
C THR A 12 19.12 -20.20 11.65
N GLN A 13 19.23 -19.06 12.33
CA GLN A 13 18.55 -18.81 13.59
C GLN A 13 17.03 -18.82 13.43
N ILE A 14 16.50 -18.19 12.37
CA ILE A 14 15.08 -18.21 12.03
C ILE A 14 14.61 -19.63 11.73
N LEU A 15 15.36 -20.38 10.91
CA LEU A 15 15.04 -21.78 10.60
C LEU A 15 15.06 -22.65 11.86
N LYS A 16 16.07 -22.50 12.71
CA LYS A 16 16.20 -23.25 13.97
C LYS A 16 15.05 -22.91 14.92
N PHE A 17 14.71 -21.63 15.07
CA PHE A 17 13.61 -21.18 15.92
C PHE A 17 12.25 -21.70 15.43
N ASN A 18 12.00 -21.64 14.12
CA ASN A 18 10.73 -22.07 13.53
C ASN A 18 10.59 -23.60 13.41
N SER A 19 11.71 -24.33 13.26
CA SER A 19 11.70 -25.77 12.93
C SER A 19 12.00 -26.68 14.11
N VAL A 20 12.65 -26.19 15.17
CA VAL A 20 13.03 -27.02 16.32
C VAL A 20 11.96 -26.94 17.40
N LYS A 21 11.34 -28.08 17.70
CA LYS A 21 10.43 -28.24 18.84
C LYS A 21 11.21 -28.03 20.13
N HIS A 22 11.03 -26.89 20.80
CA HIS A 22 11.64 -26.65 22.10
C HIS A 22 11.06 -27.63 23.14
N LYS A 23 11.91 -28.50 23.71
CA LYS A 23 11.55 -29.31 24.89
C LYS A 23 11.32 -28.36 26.07
N ARG A 24 10.11 -28.36 26.64
CA ARG A 24 9.83 -27.67 27.91
C ARG A 24 10.04 -28.61 29.10
N THR A 25 10.53 -28.02 30.18
CA THR A 25 10.62 -28.58 31.53
C THR A 25 9.30 -29.22 31.92
N ARG A 26 9.36 -30.48 32.36
CA ARG A 26 8.24 -31.31 32.83
C ARG A 26 7.37 -30.49 33.81
N GLY A 27 6.14 -30.13 33.45
CA GLY A 27 5.23 -29.49 34.42
C GLY A 27 3.94 -28.90 33.87
N THR A 28 3.85 -28.51 32.60
CA THR A 28 2.61 -27.92 32.06
C THR A 28 1.81 -28.95 31.27
N THR A 29 0.78 -29.49 31.93
CA THR A 29 -0.28 -30.30 31.32
C THR A 29 -1.07 -29.47 30.31
N SER A 30 -1.05 -29.91 29.05
CA SER A 30 -1.76 -29.35 27.89
C SER A 30 -1.34 -27.94 27.45
N SER A 31 -0.70 -27.84 26.27
CA SER A 31 -1.14 -26.92 25.22
C SER A 31 -0.21 -27.01 24.01
N THR A 32 -0.84 -27.06 22.84
CA THR A 32 -0.28 -26.90 21.49
C THR A 32 1.05 -26.16 21.43
N SER A 33 2.06 -26.78 20.83
CA SER A 33 3.32 -26.14 20.44
C SER A 33 3.03 -24.93 19.54
N VAL A 34 3.00 -23.73 20.11
CA VAL A 34 2.89 -22.49 19.34
C VAL A 34 4.25 -22.22 18.69
N ARG A 35 4.41 -22.63 17.42
CA ARG A 35 5.63 -22.37 16.63
C ARG A 35 5.79 -20.87 16.30
N HIS A 36 4.69 -20.12 16.33
CA HIS A 36 4.63 -18.69 16.00
C HIS A 36 3.99 -17.89 17.13
N SER A 37 4.82 -17.17 17.89
CA SER A 37 4.35 -16.21 18.89
C SER A 37 4.18 -14.84 18.22
N VAL A 38 3.02 -14.20 18.42
CA VAL A 38 2.76 -12.83 17.92
C VAL A 38 3.81 -11.83 18.43
N ALA A 39 4.31 -12.02 19.65
CA ALA A 39 5.32 -11.13 20.25
C ALA A 39 6.72 -11.27 19.64
N GLN A 40 6.95 -12.31 18.84
CA GLN A 40 8.26 -12.65 18.26
C GLN A 40 8.13 -13.05 16.79
N GLU A 41 7.14 -12.49 16.07
CA GLU A 41 6.96 -12.78 14.65
C GLU A 41 8.16 -12.26 13.87
N THR A 42 8.72 -13.14 13.03
CA THR A 42 9.82 -12.76 12.15
C THR A 42 9.26 -12.30 10.79
N PRO A 43 9.95 -11.39 10.08
CA PRO A 43 9.46 -10.86 8.81
C PRO A 43 9.17 -11.94 7.75
N LEU A 44 9.96 -13.02 7.72
CA LEU A 44 9.87 -14.08 6.72
C LEU A 44 8.53 -14.86 6.79
N PRO A 45 8.13 -15.48 7.92
CA PRO A 45 6.82 -16.12 8.06
C PRO A 45 5.62 -15.19 7.81
N ILE A 46 5.73 -13.92 8.19
CA ILE A 46 4.70 -12.90 7.88
C ILE A 46 4.59 -12.75 6.37
N TYR A 47 5.70 -12.44 5.70
CA TYR A 47 5.75 -12.24 4.26
C TYR A 47 5.26 -13.48 3.50
N THR A 48 5.69 -14.67 3.88
CA THR A 48 5.24 -15.94 3.29
C THR A 48 3.73 -16.09 3.41
N GLY A 49 3.15 -15.89 4.61
CA GLY A 49 1.70 -16.00 4.80
C GLY A 49 0.91 -14.97 3.99
N MET A 50 1.36 -13.71 4.01
CA MET A 50 0.75 -12.61 3.25
C MET A 50 0.80 -12.85 1.73
N MET A 51 1.97 -13.27 1.22
CA MET A 51 2.19 -13.56 -0.20
C MET A 51 1.32 -14.74 -0.67
N LEU A 52 1.32 -15.84 0.09
CA LEU A 52 0.51 -17.02 -0.25
C LEU A 52 -0.98 -16.67 -0.32
N HIS A 53 -1.46 -15.90 0.65
CA HIS A 53 -2.83 -15.42 0.62
C HIS A 53 -3.10 -14.52 -0.59
N ALA A 54 -2.18 -13.59 -0.90
CA ALA A 54 -2.30 -12.68 -2.04
C ALA A 54 -2.45 -13.42 -3.38
N HIS A 55 -1.64 -14.46 -3.61
CA HIS A 55 -1.64 -15.21 -4.87
C HIS A 55 -2.72 -16.28 -4.97
N THR A 56 -3.02 -16.97 -3.86
CA THR A 56 -3.88 -18.17 -3.93
C THR A 56 -5.29 -17.94 -3.38
N ARG A 57 -5.45 -17.01 -2.43
CA ARG A 57 -6.66 -16.86 -1.59
C ARG A 57 -7.11 -18.17 -0.89
N LYS A 58 -6.25 -19.19 -0.81
CA LYS A 58 -6.56 -20.51 -0.23
C LYS A 58 -6.23 -20.55 1.26
N LYS A 59 -7.25 -20.43 2.11
CA LYS A 59 -7.12 -20.54 3.57
C LYS A 59 -6.37 -21.82 4.00
N GLU A 60 -6.79 -22.97 3.47
CA GLU A 60 -6.24 -24.27 3.87
C GLU A 60 -4.72 -24.36 3.64
N LEU A 61 -4.22 -23.78 2.54
CA LEU A 61 -2.79 -23.78 2.24
C LEU A 61 -1.99 -22.96 3.24
N VAL A 62 -2.48 -21.75 3.56
CA VAL A 62 -1.85 -20.87 4.55
C VAL A 62 -1.85 -21.54 5.93
N ASP A 63 -2.97 -22.15 6.33
CA ASP A 63 -3.05 -22.84 7.61
C ASP A 63 -2.11 -24.05 7.65
N ARG A 64 -2.04 -24.89 6.60
CA ARG A 64 -1.10 -26.03 6.55
C ARG A 64 0.35 -25.59 6.74
N LEU A 65 0.78 -24.52 6.06
CA LEU A 65 2.13 -23.98 6.20
C LEU A 65 2.38 -23.35 7.58
N SER A 66 1.35 -22.76 8.18
CA SER A 66 1.43 -22.25 9.54
C SER A 66 1.63 -23.37 10.57
N HIS A 67 0.90 -24.48 10.43
CA HIS A 67 1.07 -25.66 11.29
C HIS A 67 2.49 -26.26 11.17
N LEU A 68 3.10 -26.16 9.99
CA LEU A 68 4.50 -26.55 9.76
C LEU A 68 5.52 -25.53 10.30
N GLY A 69 5.09 -24.37 10.79
CA GLY A 69 5.99 -23.32 11.27
C GLY A 69 6.61 -22.49 10.14
N LEU A 70 6.13 -22.60 8.90
CA LEU A 70 6.70 -21.91 7.73
C LEU A 70 6.03 -20.56 7.44
N SER A 71 4.83 -20.32 7.98
CA SER A 71 4.12 -19.05 7.85
C SER A 71 3.33 -18.70 9.12
N ILE A 72 2.84 -17.45 9.17
CA ILE A 72 1.78 -17.08 10.11
C ILE A 72 0.45 -17.75 9.76
N SER A 73 -0.50 -17.78 10.71
CA SER A 73 -1.82 -18.36 10.51
C SER A 73 -2.66 -17.53 9.55
N TYR A 74 -3.66 -18.14 8.91
CA TYR A 74 -4.58 -17.41 8.03
C TYR A 74 -5.31 -16.29 8.79
N ASP A 75 -5.68 -16.55 10.04
CA ASP A 75 -6.30 -15.56 10.91
C ASP A 75 -5.40 -14.34 11.15
N ARG A 76 -4.09 -14.56 11.34
CA ARG A 76 -3.12 -13.50 11.50
C ARG A 76 -2.93 -12.71 10.20
N VAL A 77 -2.96 -13.37 9.04
CA VAL A 77 -2.97 -12.71 7.72
C VAL A 77 -4.14 -11.74 7.62
N LEU A 78 -5.36 -12.18 7.94
CA LEU A 78 -6.55 -11.32 7.90
C LEU A 78 -6.44 -10.13 8.86
N GLN A 79 -5.88 -10.33 10.05
CA GLN A 79 -5.64 -9.23 11.00
C GLN A 79 -4.68 -8.19 10.43
N LEU A 80 -3.54 -8.61 9.90
CA LEU A 80 -2.56 -7.71 9.30
C LEU A 80 -3.16 -6.97 8.09
N SER A 81 -3.90 -7.67 7.24
CA SER A 81 -4.62 -7.05 6.11
C SER A 81 -5.64 -6.01 6.57
N ALA A 82 -6.44 -6.33 7.58
CA ALA A 82 -7.43 -5.40 8.13
C ALA A 82 -6.77 -4.18 8.79
N GLN A 83 -5.69 -4.39 9.54
CA GLN A 83 -4.91 -3.32 10.16
C GLN A 83 -4.35 -2.36 9.11
N MET A 84 -3.73 -2.87 8.04
CA MET A 84 -3.27 -2.03 6.93
C MET A 84 -4.42 -1.24 6.29
N GLY A 85 -5.56 -1.88 6.01
CA GLY A 85 -6.74 -1.22 5.46
C GLY A 85 -7.29 -0.12 6.38
N ASN A 86 -7.36 -0.39 7.68
CA ASN A 86 -7.82 0.56 8.69
C ASN A 86 -6.88 1.76 8.82
N SER A 87 -5.58 1.55 8.77
CA SER A 87 -4.63 2.66 8.76
C SER A 87 -4.73 3.52 7.49
N VAL A 88 -5.00 2.93 6.32
CA VAL A 88 -5.33 3.71 5.11
C VAL A 88 -6.62 4.51 5.32
N CYS A 89 -7.65 3.92 5.92
CA CYS A 89 -8.89 4.63 6.24
C CYS A 89 -8.65 5.79 7.21
N GLN A 90 -7.83 5.60 8.26
CA GLN A 90 -7.47 6.69 9.18
C GLN A 90 -6.72 7.81 8.47
N GLN A 91 -5.77 7.47 7.61
CA GLN A 91 -5.06 8.45 6.77
C GLN A 91 -6.03 9.25 5.91
N PHE A 92 -6.99 8.56 5.30
CA PHE A 92 -8.03 9.18 4.50
C PHE A 92 -8.87 10.17 5.32
N HIS A 93 -9.27 9.83 6.56
CA HIS A 93 -10.03 10.75 7.41
C HIS A 93 -9.25 12.03 7.73
N ARG A 94 -7.92 11.94 7.85
CA ARG A 94 -7.02 13.07 8.08
C ARG A 94 -6.84 13.94 6.83
N GLU A 95 -6.64 13.32 5.67
CA GLU A 95 -6.23 14.01 4.44
C GLU A 95 -7.40 14.31 3.49
N ARG A 96 -8.55 13.66 3.69
CA ARG A 96 -9.74 13.70 2.81
C ARG A 96 -9.49 13.24 1.38
N VAL A 97 -8.34 12.62 1.11
CA VAL A 97 -7.95 12.03 -0.17
C VAL A 97 -7.14 10.77 0.09
N VAL A 98 -7.28 9.77 -0.78
CA VAL A 98 -6.39 8.60 -0.78
C VAL A 98 -5.17 8.92 -1.64
N CYS A 99 -4.03 9.10 -1.00
CA CYS A 99 -2.75 9.32 -1.68
C CYS A 99 -1.80 8.16 -1.40
N PRO A 100 -1.07 7.63 -2.41
CA PRO A 100 -0.03 6.63 -2.23
C PRO A 100 0.90 6.94 -1.03
N PRO A 101 1.24 5.98 -0.16
CA PRO A 101 2.03 6.25 1.05
C PRO A 101 3.41 6.86 0.78
N LYS A 102 3.98 6.61 -0.40
CA LYS A 102 5.28 7.16 -0.82
C LYS A 102 5.25 8.64 -1.17
N MET A 103 4.06 9.22 -1.42
CA MET A 103 3.96 10.65 -1.68
C MET A 103 4.25 11.43 -0.40
N ARG A 104 4.88 12.58 -0.56
CA ARG A 104 5.11 13.53 0.53
C ARG A 104 3.96 14.53 0.65
N GLY A 105 3.66 14.94 1.88
CA GLY A 105 2.68 15.98 2.18
C GLY A 105 3.25 17.36 1.90
N GLN A 106 2.38 18.34 1.70
CA GLN A 106 2.74 19.75 1.47
C GLN A 106 3.65 19.98 0.24
N VAL A 107 3.54 19.12 -0.79
CA VAL A 107 4.24 19.29 -2.07
C VAL A 107 3.24 19.57 -3.17
N PHE A 108 3.48 20.62 -3.96
CA PHE A 108 2.68 20.90 -5.16
C PHE A 108 2.69 19.67 -6.07
N THR A 109 1.50 19.15 -6.37
CA THR A 109 1.36 17.88 -7.09
C THR A 109 0.45 18.08 -8.30
N THR A 110 0.94 17.73 -9.48
CA THR A 110 0.15 17.70 -10.72
C THR A 110 -0.26 16.26 -11.01
N ALA A 111 -1.52 16.05 -11.40
CA ALA A 111 -2.03 14.75 -11.81
C ALA A 111 -2.30 14.73 -13.32
N ALA A 112 -1.84 13.70 -14.02
CA ALA A 112 -2.32 13.35 -15.34
C ALA A 112 -3.28 12.17 -15.20
N VAL A 113 -4.53 12.37 -15.59
CA VAL A 113 -5.59 11.36 -15.52
C VAL A 113 -5.99 11.02 -16.94
N ASP A 114 -5.81 9.75 -17.31
CA ASP A 114 -6.09 9.26 -18.65
C ASP A 114 -6.98 8.02 -18.58
N ASN A 115 -7.84 7.83 -19.58
CA ASN A 115 -8.64 6.63 -19.68
C ASN A 115 -7.82 5.55 -20.36
N ILE A 116 -7.77 4.36 -19.75
CA ILE A 116 -7.30 3.16 -20.41
C ILE A 116 -8.53 2.48 -20.99
N ASP A 117 -8.91 2.88 -22.20
CA ASP A 117 -9.94 2.22 -22.97
C ASP A 117 -9.28 1.32 -24.02
N HIS A 118 -9.18 0.04 -23.70
CA HIS A 118 -8.97 -0.94 -24.76
C HIS A 118 -10.30 -1.10 -25.50
N ASN A 119 -10.37 -0.60 -26.74
CA ASN A 119 -11.50 -0.79 -27.63
C ASN A 119 -11.22 -1.95 -28.62
N PRO A 120 -11.49 -3.22 -28.25
CA PRO A 120 -11.56 -4.26 -29.25
C PRO A 120 -12.91 -4.06 -29.95
N SER A 121 -12.90 -3.75 -31.24
CA SER A 121 -14.09 -3.50 -32.06
C SER A 121 -15.00 -4.73 -32.27
N ALA A 122 -14.99 -5.70 -31.35
CA ALA A 122 -15.76 -6.93 -31.41
C ALA A 122 -17.05 -6.80 -30.60
N THR A 123 -18.19 -7.06 -31.25
CA THR A 123 -19.56 -7.06 -30.71
C THR A 123 -19.83 -8.10 -29.61
N THR A 124 -18.79 -8.75 -29.10
CA THR A 124 -18.83 -9.78 -28.05
C THR A 124 -17.92 -9.47 -26.86
N SER A 125 -17.39 -8.24 -26.72
CA SER A 125 -16.48 -7.88 -25.62
C SER A 125 -17.20 -7.82 -24.27
N LYS A 126 -17.34 -8.98 -23.63
CA LYS A 126 -17.84 -9.09 -22.25
C LYS A 126 -16.81 -8.67 -21.20
N ASP A 127 -15.58 -8.36 -21.63
CA ASP A 127 -14.42 -8.13 -20.75
C ASP A 127 -13.68 -6.81 -21.05
N SER A 128 -14.35 -5.76 -21.55
CA SER A 128 -13.70 -4.45 -21.70
C SER A 128 -13.39 -3.87 -20.32
N PHE A 129 -12.13 -3.98 -19.89
CA PHE A 129 -11.66 -3.27 -18.71
C PHE A 129 -11.53 -1.79 -19.06
N HIS A 130 -12.46 -0.97 -18.57
CA HIS A 130 -12.33 0.49 -18.63
C HIS A 130 -11.54 0.91 -17.40
N GLY A 131 -10.25 1.15 -17.58
CA GLY A 131 -9.36 1.60 -16.51
C GLY A 131 -9.20 3.12 -16.52
N THR A 132 -8.81 3.70 -15.40
CA THR A 132 -8.29 5.07 -15.34
C THR A 132 -6.83 4.99 -14.90
N ALA A 133 -5.92 5.45 -15.75
CA ALA A 133 -4.55 5.69 -15.37
C ALA A 133 -4.47 7.04 -14.65
N ILE A 134 -3.81 7.06 -13.48
CA ILE A 134 -3.52 8.29 -12.76
C ILE A 134 -2.01 8.36 -12.53
N SER A 135 -1.35 9.35 -13.13
CA SER A 135 0.05 9.67 -12.88
C SER A 135 0.13 10.89 -11.98
N LEU A 136 0.84 10.78 -10.85
CA LEU A 136 1.03 11.86 -9.89
C LEU A 136 2.49 12.31 -9.93
N ILE A 137 2.72 13.60 -10.17
CA ILE A 137 4.05 14.22 -10.26
C ILE A 137 4.15 15.26 -9.15
N GLN A 138 5.04 15.03 -8.20
CA GLN A 138 5.32 15.99 -7.11
C GLN A 138 6.44 16.92 -7.53
N HIS A 139 6.27 18.22 -7.28
CA HIS A 139 7.24 19.27 -7.57
C HIS A 139 7.77 19.86 -6.26
N PRO A 140 8.82 19.27 -5.67
CA PRO A 140 9.53 19.87 -4.54
C PRO A 140 10.00 21.30 -4.85
N SER A 141 9.95 22.17 -3.85
CA SER A 141 10.47 23.53 -3.96
C SER A 141 11.89 23.62 -3.42
N TYR A 142 12.57 24.73 -3.71
CA TYR A 142 13.87 25.05 -3.10
C TYR A 142 13.81 25.19 -1.57
N THR A 143 12.60 25.38 -1.01
CA THR A 143 12.36 25.48 0.44
C THR A 143 12.20 24.14 1.13
N GLY A 144 12.13 23.01 0.40
CA GLY A 144 12.16 21.67 0.97
C GLY A 144 11.46 20.60 0.14
N GLU A 145 11.73 19.34 0.49
CA GLU A 145 11.15 18.15 -0.16
C GLU A 145 9.71 17.84 0.29
N GLY A 146 9.11 18.68 1.12
CA GLY A 146 7.82 18.42 1.77
C GLY A 146 7.92 17.53 3.01
N VAL A 147 6.77 17.10 3.52
CA VAL A 147 6.65 16.36 4.79
C VAL A 147 6.51 14.87 4.54
N ASP A 148 7.32 14.06 5.23
CA ASP A 148 7.16 12.61 5.16
C ASP A 148 5.79 12.19 5.71
N ARG A 149 5.06 11.36 4.96
CA ARG A 149 3.71 10.93 5.34
C ARG A 149 3.69 9.76 6.32
N SER A 150 4.89 9.29 6.73
CA SER A 150 5.15 8.14 7.60
C SER A 150 4.56 6.84 7.04
N ILE A 151 5.29 5.75 7.20
CA ILE A 151 4.77 4.43 6.82
C ILE A 151 3.61 4.12 7.75
N ILE A 152 2.51 3.62 7.19
CA ILE A 152 1.38 3.06 7.93
C ILE A 152 1.92 2.00 8.91
N ILE A 153 1.94 2.32 10.21
CA ILE A 153 2.38 1.40 11.27
C ILE A 153 1.22 0.46 11.60
N VAL A 154 1.38 -0.80 11.21
CA VAL A 154 0.51 -1.91 11.61
C VAL A 154 0.73 -2.18 13.09
N GLY A 155 -0.19 -1.72 13.96
CA GLY A 155 -0.14 -2.03 15.40
C GLY A 155 -0.53 -0.92 16.38
N GLY A 156 -0.82 0.30 15.91
CA GLY A 156 -1.25 1.42 16.78
C GLY A 156 -2.76 1.51 17.04
N SER A 157 -3.58 0.65 16.41
CA SER A 157 -5.04 0.65 16.61
C SER A 157 -5.42 -0.06 17.91
N GLU A 158 -6.34 0.52 18.67
CA GLU A 158 -6.87 -0.03 19.95
C GLU A 158 -7.41 -1.47 19.82
N ASP A 159 -7.71 -1.91 18.60
CA ASP A 159 -8.26 -3.24 18.32
C ASP A 159 -7.30 -4.11 17.49
N ALA A 160 -6.15 -4.46 18.07
CA ALA A 160 -5.07 -5.23 17.43
C ALA A 160 -5.48 -6.63 16.93
N ARG A 161 -6.72 -7.07 17.20
CA ARG A 161 -7.27 -8.37 16.78
C ARG A 161 -8.35 -8.28 15.71
N SER A 162 -8.77 -7.07 15.34
CA SER A 162 -9.82 -6.89 14.35
C SER A 162 -9.39 -7.44 12.98
N LYS A 163 -10.33 -8.13 12.32
CA LYS A 163 -10.20 -8.65 10.94
C LYS A 163 -11.06 -7.85 9.96
N THR A 164 -11.72 -6.80 10.43
CA THR A 164 -12.66 -6.00 9.64
C THR A 164 -12.03 -4.67 9.26
N VAL A 165 -12.18 -4.30 7.99
CA VAL A 165 -11.80 -2.98 7.50
C VAL A 165 -12.96 -2.01 7.72
N ALA A 166 -12.68 -0.82 8.23
CA ALA A 166 -13.65 0.25 8.37
C ALA A 166 -14.26 0.61 7.00
N PRO A 167 -15.56 0.90 6.93
CA PRO A 167 -16.19 1.27 5.67
C PRO A 167 -15.57 2.56 5.13
N LEU A 168 -15.34 2.59 3.82
CA LEU A 168 -15.05 3.83 3.11
C LEU A 168 -16.33 4.66 2.98
N PRO A 169 -16.22 5.99 2.82
CA PRO A 169 -17.39 6.82 2.56
C PRO A 169 -18.16 6.33 1.33
N HIS A 170 -19.50 6.37 1.40
CA HIS A 170 -20.40 5.89 0.34
C HIS A 170 -20.08 6.44 -1.05
N TYR A 171 -19.63 7.69 -1.16
CA TYR A 171 -19.29 8.28 -2.46
C TYR A 171 -18.08 7.65 -3.18
N TYR A 172 -17.31 6.76 -2.53
CA TYR A 172 -16.30 5.95 -3.20
C TYR A 172 -16.90 4.74 -3.95
N THR A 173 -18.03 4.23 -3.49
CA THR A 173 -18.73 3.08 -4.10
C THR A 173 -19.90 3.52 -4.97
N ASP A 174 -20.51 4.64 -4.60
CA ASP A 174 -21.74 5.12 -5.18
C ASP A 174 -21.40 6.16 -6.24
N VAL A 175 -21.22 5.69 -7.47
CA VAL A 175 -21.09 6.56 -8.63
C VAL A 175 -22.51 6.94 -9.10
N PRO A 176 -22.99 8.18 -8.88
CA PRO A 176 -24.29 8.57 -9.36
C PRO A 176 -24.32 8.50 -10.89
N PRO A 177 -25.44 8.09 -11.52
CA PRO A 177 -25.58 8.13 -12.97
C PRO A 177 -25.35 9.56 -13.46
N VAL A 178 -24.27 9.78 -14.21
CA VAL A 178 -24.00 11.09 -14.81
C VAL A 178 -24.91 11.21 -16.04
N THR A 179 -26.07 11.85 -15.89
CA THR A 179 -26.82 12.35 -17.04
C THR A 179 -26.14 13.62 -17.54
N SER A 180 -25.11 13.46 -18.36
CA SER A 180 -24.33 14.55 -18.93
C SER A 180 -25.14 15.25 -20.03
N SER A 181 -25.95 16.26 -19.66
CA SER A 181 -26.37 17.28 -20.64
C SER A 181 -25.22 18.28 -20.81
N ILE A 182 -24.21 17.91 -21.60
CA ILE A 182 -22.97 18.69 -21.84
C ILE A 182 -23.24 20.05 -22.51
N LYS A 183 -24.48 20.36 -22.91
CA LYS A 183 -24.76 21.53 -23.75
C LYS A 183 -24.67 22.90 -23.05
N LYS A 184 -24.54 23.02 -21.72
CA LYS A 184 -24.69 24.33 -21.04
C LYS A 184 -23.84 24.60 -19.79
N SER A 185 -22.73 23.92 -19.55
CA SER A 185 -21.88 24.29 -18.41
C SER A 185 -20.88 25.39 -18.82
N PRO A 186 -20.99 26.63 -18.31
CA PRO A 186 -20.01 27.66 -18.61
C PRO A 186 -18.66 27.27 -18.00
N VAL A 187 -17.63 27.21 -18.84
CA VAL A 187 -16.25 27.05 -18.39
C VAL A 187 -15.87 28.30 -17.60
N PRO A 188 -15.42 28.20 -16.33
CA PRO A 188 -14.91 29.34 -15.60
C PRO A 188 -13.74 29.96 -16.37
N ALA A 189 -13.79 31.27 -16.62
CA ALA A 189 -12.69 31.96 -17.28
C ALA A 189 -11.41 31.78 -16.47
N ALA A 190 -10.46 31.00 -17.00
CA ALA A 190 -9.14 30.90 -16.41
C ALA A 190 -8.46 32.26 -16.54
N ARG A 191 -8.27 32.96 -15.41
CA ARG A 191 -7.40 34.14 -15.35
C ARG A 191 -5.95 33.65 -15.38
N VAL A 192 -5.50 33.18 -16.53
CA VAL A 192 -4.08 33.03 -16.81
C VAL A 192 -3.57 34.42 -17.15
N ALA A 193 -2.83 35.04 -16.24
CA ALA A 193 -1.99 36.16 -16.61
C ALA A 193 -0.92 35.59 -17.54
N SER A 194 -1.13 35.73 -18.86
CA SER A 194 -0.13 35.39 -19.85
C SER A 194 1.12 36.21 -19.53
N LEU A 195 2.19 35.56 -19.08
CA LEU A 195 3.51 36.18 -19.08
C LEU A 195 3.84 36.45 -20.55
N THR A 196 3.69 37.71 -20.96
CA THR A 196 4.07 38.15 -22.30
C THR A 196 5.53 37.81 -22.51
N ARG A 197 5.82 37.13 -23.62
CA ARG A 197 7.16 36.76 -24.09
C ARG A 197 7.92 38.01 -24.56
N GLY A 198 8.13 38.97 -23.66
CA GLY A 198 8.74 40.27 -23.93
C GLY A 198 9.99 40.58 -23.10
N ASP A 199 10.21 39.89 -21.97
CA ASP A 199 11.25 40.31 -21.02
C ASP A 199 12.52 39.44 -21.01
N PHE A 200 12.71 38.58 -22.01
CA PHE A 200 14.04 38.03 -22.29
C PHE A 200 14.83 39.03 -23.14
N LYS A 201 15.42 40.04 -22.49
CA LYS A 201 16.58 40.71 -23.07
C LYS A 201 17.72 39.71 -23.09
N GLN A 202 18.06 39.22 -24.28
CA GLN A 202 19.37 38.61 -24.54
C GLN A 202 20.42 39.68 -24.24
N GLN A 203 21.12 39.51 -23.13
CA GLN A 203 22.39 40.20 -22.90
C GLN A 203 23.47 39.29 -23.49
N THR A 204 23.65 39.39 -24.80
CA THR A 204 24.92 39.03 -25.44
C THR A 204 25.80 40.27 -25.35
N ASP A 205 26.72 40.28 -24.39
CA ASP A 205 27.92 41.11 -24.50
C ASP A 205 29.11 40.14 -24.60
N GLU A 206 29.71 40.16 -25.79
CA GLU A 206 31.07 39.71 -26.03
C GLU A 206 32.03 40.65 -25.28
N GLU A 207 32.88 40.13 -24.41
CA GLU A 207 34.21 40.70 -24.18
C GLU A 207 35.14 39.71 -23.44
N TYR A 208 36.20 39.32 -24.16
CA TYR A 208 37.43 38.56 -23.81
C TYR A 208 37.34 37.10 -23.34
#